data_AF-A0A2N7LBU0-F1
#
_entry.id   AF-A0A2N7LBU0-F1
#
_cell.length_a   1.000
_cell.length_b   1.000
_cell.length_c   1.000
_cell.angle_alpha   90.00
_cell.angle_beta   90.00
_cell.angle_gamma   90.00
#
_symmetry.space_group_name_H-M   'P 1'
#
loop_
_entity.id
_entity.type
_entity.pdbx_description
1 polymer ?
#
loop_
_entity_poly.entity_id
_entity_poly.type
_entity_poly.pdbx_seq_one_letter_code
_entity_poly.pdbx_strand_id
1 'polypeptide(L)'
;MSLTSQQIALITNSFNQVEPIALKAADIFYDTLFSYDPSLKRLFRGDMKQQGRKLMAMLHAAVNSLDTPDKLVPVLQELAKRHVAYGAKKSHFTPVCNALLNTLKLGLGDAFTPEVRAAWVALLHFVADTMKEEMPA
;
A
#
# COMPACT_ATOMS: atom_id res chain seq x y z
N MET A 1 5.44 12.15 10.98
CA MET A 1 6.88 11.96 10.68
C MET A 1 7.05 11.97 9.18
N SER A 2 8.08 12.64 8.66
CA SER A 2 8.44 12.62 7.24
C SER A 2 9.45 11.51 6.95
N LEU A 3 9.40 10.93 5.75
CA LEU A 3 10.39 9.96 5.27
C LEU A 3 11.72 10.68 4.97
N THR A 4 12.85 10.01 5.22
CA THR A 4 14.17 10.55 4.88
C THR A 4 14.44 10.39 3.38
N SER A 5 15.34 11.20 2.81
CA SER A 5 15.76 11.06 1.40
C SER A 5 16.29 9.66 1.06
N GLN A 6 16.96 9.01 2.02
CA GLN A 6 17.41 7.62 1.87
C GLN A 6 16.24 6.65 1.82
N GLN A 7 15.24 6.79 2.70
CA GLN A 7 14.04 5.94 2.66
C GLN A 7 13.27 6.13 1.35
N ILE A 8 13.11 7.38 0.89
CA ILE A 8 12.47 7.70 -0.39
C ILE A 8 13.22 6.99 -1.52
N ALA A 9 14.55 7.10 -1.60
CA ALA A 9 15.33 6.44 -2.63
C ALA A 9 15.18 4.91 -2.61
N LEU A 10 15.17 4.29 -1.42
CA LEU A 10 14.96 2.85 -1.27
C LEU A 10 13.56 2.41 -1.73
N ILE A 11 12.52 3.16 -1.37
CA ILE A 11 11.14 2.90 -1.78
C ILE A 11 11.02 3.03 -3.30
N THR A 12 11.47 4.15 -3.88
CA THR A 12 11.37 4.40 -5.31
C THR A 12 12.13 3.35 -6.13
N ASN A 13 13.38 3.04 -5.76
CA ASN A 13 14.16 2.04 -6.49
C ASN A 13 13.51 0.64 -6.40
N SER A 14 13.11 0.21 -5.21
CA SER A 14 12.47 -1.09 -5.05
C SER A 14 11.10 -1.15 -5.73
N PHE A 15 10.31 -0.07 -5.73
CA PHE A 15 9.04 -0.04 -6.46
C PHE A 15 9.23 -0.19 -7.97
N ASN A 16 10.24 0.46 -8.55
CA ASN A 16 10.57 0.36 -9.99
C ASN A 16 10.93 -1.08 -10.43
N GLN A 17 11.39 -1.93 -9.50
CA GLN A 17 11.63 -3.34 -9.78
C GLN A 17 10.35 -4.19 -9.75
N VAL A 18 9.35 -3.77 -8.97
CA VAL A 18 8.05 -4.45 -8.86
C VAL A 18 7.06 -3.99 -9.92
N GLU A 19 7.18 -2.76 -10.43
CA GLU A 19 6.29 -2.19 -11.43
C GLU A 19 6.14 -3.04 -12.70
N PRO A 20 7.20 -3.61 -13.31
CA PRO A 20 7.07 -4.49 -14.47
C PRO A 20 6.23 -5.74 -14.22
N ILE A 21 6.10 -6.16 -12.95
CA ILE A 21 5.30 -7.31 -12.52
C ILE A 21 4.03 -6.89 -11.77
N ALA A 22 3.55 -5.66 -11.96
CA ALA A 22 2.44 -5.07 -11.23
C ALA A 22 1.18 -5.97 -11.12
N LEU A 23 0.78 -6.64 -12.21
CA LEU A 23 -0.38 -7.53 -12.19
C LEU A 23 -0.13 -8.76 -11.29
N LYS A 24 1.04 -9.38 -11.39
CA LYS A 24 1.42 -10.51 -10.55
C LYS A 24 1.57 -10.09 -9.08
N ALA A 25 2.14 -8.92 -8.83
CA ALA A 25 2.23 -8.35 -7.48
C ALA A 25 0.84 -8.11 -6.88
N ALA A 26 -0.11 -7.59 -7.67
CA ALA A 26 -1.48 -7.41 -7.22
C ALA A 26 -2.20 -8.74 -6.91
N ASP A 27 -1.97 -9.78 -7.71
CA ASP A 27 -2.51 -11.11 -7.44
C ASP A 27 -1.96 -11.65 -6.11
N ILE A 28 -0.64 -11.60 -5.90
CA ILE A 28 0.02 -11.99 -4.64
C ILE A 28 -0.56 -11.20 -3.45
N PHE A 29 -0.79 -9.90 -3.63
CA PHE A 29 -1.36 -9.06 -2.59
C PHE A 29 -2.75 -9.53 -2.18
N TYR A 30 -3.66 -9.73 -3.13
CA TYR A 30 -5.04 -10.12 -2.82
C TYR A 30 -5.12 -11.54 -2.26
N ASP A 31 -4.34 -12.49 -2.79
CA ASP A 31 -4.26 -13.84 -2.25
C ASP A 31 -3.74 -13.83 -0.81
N THR A 32 -2.67 -13.07 -0.55
CA THR A 32 -2.12 -12.92 0.81
C THR A 32 -3.13 -12.25 1.75
N LEU A 33 -3.76 -11.16 1.30
CA LEU A 33 -4.73 -10.41 2.09
C LEU A 33 -5.91 -11.29 2.53
N PHE A 34 -6.47 -12.06 1.60
CA PHE A 34 -7.60 -12.94 1.89
C PHE A 34 -7.20 -14.20 2.65
N SER A 35 -5.93 -14.62 2.59
CA SER A 35 -5.39 -15.63 3.48
C SER A 35 -5.26 -15.13 4.92
N TYR A 36 -4.92 -13.86 5.12
CA TYR A 36 -4.81 -13.26 6.46
C TYR A 36 -6.17 -12.93 7.06
N ASP A 37 -7.09 -12.40 6.25
CA ASP A 37 -8.45 -12.12 6.67
C ASP A 37 -9.45 -12.38 5.53
N PRO A 38 -10.05 -13.57 5.48
CA PRO A 38 -11.04 -13.93 4.46
C PRO A 38 -12.27 -13.02 4.45
N SER A 39 -12.58 -12.35 5.57
CA SER A 39 -13.76 -11.49 5.69
C SER A 39 -13.65 -10.23 4.82
N LEU A 40 -12.42 -9.79 4.53
CA LEU A 40 -12.14 -8.62 3.68
C LEU A 40 -12.54 -8.83 2.23
N LYS A 41 -12.62 -10.08 1.76
CA LYS A 41 -13.02 -10.40 0.38
C LYS A 41 -14.37 -9.78 0.01
N ARG A 42 -15.27 -9.61 0.98
CA ARG A 42 -16.60 -9.01 0.76
C ARG A 42 -16.56 -7.52 0.39
N LEU A 43 -15.45 -6.82 0.72
CA LEU A 43 -15.24 -5.42 0.38
C LEU A 43 -14.79 -5.24 -1.08
N PHE A 44 -14.25 -6.29 -1.70
CA PHE A 44 -13.76 -6.26 -3.07
C PHE A 44 -14.74 -6.98 -3.99
N ARG A 45 -15.69 -6.21 -4.55
CA ARG A 45 -16.68 -6.72 -5.51
C ARG A 45 -16.25 -6.39 -6.94
N GLY A 46 -16.42 -7.32 -7.88
CA GLY A 46 -16.18 -7.11 -9.30
C GLY A 46 -14.89 -7.77 -9.81
N ASP A 47 -14.30 -7.19 -10.85
CA ASP A 47 -13.10 -7.72 -11.50
C ASP A 47 -11.84 -7.47 -10.66
N MET A 48 -11.30 -8.54 -10.08
CA MET A 48 -10.08 -8.50 -9.28
C MET A 48 -8.85 -8.03 -10.09
N LYS A 49 -8.79 -8.25 -11.40
CA LYS A 49 -7.70 -7.72 -12.23
C LYS A 49 -7.79 -6.20 -12.36
N GLN A 50 -9.01 -5.66 -12.51
CA GLN A 50 -9.22 -4.21 -12.49
C GLN A 50 -8.88 -3.64 -11.12
N GLN A 51 -9.25 -4.34 -10.05
CA GLN A 51 -8.93 -3.93 -8.69
C GLN A 51 -7.41 -3.93 -8.45
N GLY A 52 -6.68 -4.93 -8.95
CA GLY A 52 -5.22 -4.97 -8.93
C GLY A 52 -4.57 -3.80 -9.67
N ARG A 53 -5.08 -3.44 -10.86
CA ARG A 53 -4.62 -2.24 -11.58
C ARG A 53 -4.83 -0.96 -10.77
N LYS A 54 -5.98 -0.82 -10.10
CA LYS A 54 -6.27 0.33 -9.24
C LYS A 54 -5.30 0.41 -8.05
N LEU A 55 -5.01 -0.72 -7.40
CA LEU A 55 -4.04 -0.78 -6.31
C LEU A 55 -2.65 -0.32 -6.77
N MET A 56 -2.14 -0.87 -7.87
CA MET A 56 -0.80 -0.55 -8.37
C MET A 56 -0.69 0.90 -8.83
N ALA A 57 -1.73 1.45 -9.48
CA ALA A 57 -1.77 2.87 -9.83
C ALA A 57 -1.74 3.77 -8.60
N MET A 58 -2.44 3.39 -7.53
CA MET A 58 -2.43 4.08 -6.25
C MET A 58 -1.04 4.07 -5.60
N LEU A 59 -0.37 2.91 -5.58
CA LEU A 59 0.99 2.79 -5.04
C LEU A 59 1.99 3.61 -5.85
N HIS A 60 1.91 3.55 -7.18
CA HIS A 60 2.74 4.36 -8.07
C HIS A 60 2.56 5.86 -7.79
N ALA A 61 1.32 6.33 -7.67
CA ALA A 61 1.04 7.73 -7.35
C ALA A 61 1.61 8.14 -5.98
N ALA A 62 1.48 7.27 -4.97
CA ALA A 62 2.04 7.52 -3.64
C ALA A 62 3.57 7.59 -3.67
N VAL A 63 4.24 6.64 -4.34
CA VAL A 63 5.70 6.60 -4.50
C VAL A 63 6.23 7.82 -5.24
N ASN A 64 5.56 8.26 -6.31
CA ASN A 64 5.95 9.46 -7.05
C ASN A 64 5.70 10.77 -6.31
N SER A 65 4.91 10.76 -5.23
CA SER A 65 4.61 11.96 -4.44
C SER A 65 5.42 12.04 -3.14
N LEU A 66 6.37 11.11 -2.92
CA LEU A 66 7.15 11.04 -1.69
C LEU A 66 8.09 12.23 -1.48
N ASP A 67 8.50 12.89 -2.55
CA ASP A 67 9.30 14.11 -2.54
C ASP A 67 8.47 15.36 -2.18
N THR A 68 7.14 15.25 -2.22
CA THR A 68 6.17 16.33 -1.99
C THR A 68 5.11 15.92 -0.96
N PRO A 69 5.51 15.57 0.28
CA PRO A 69 4.60 15.02 1.30
C PRO A 69 3.42 15.93 1.64
N ASP A 70 3.61 17.26 1.59
CA ASP A 70 2.53 18.24 1.82
C ASP A 70 1.38 18.12 0.81
N LYS A 71 1.66 17.62 -0.39
CA LYS A 71 0.65 17.35 -1.43
C LYS A 71 0.04 15.97 -1.29
N LEU A 72 0.75 15.03 -0.66
CA LEU A 72 0.27 13.66 -0.48
C LEU A 72 -0.83 13.56 0.58
N VAL A 73 -0.73 14.33 1.66
CA VAL A 73 -1.72 14.29 2.77
C VAL A 73 -3.15 14.55 2.28
N PRO A 74 -3.47 15.63 1.54
CA PRO A 74 -4.83 15.85 1.03
C PRO A 74 -5.36 14.72 0.14
N VAL A 75 -4.48 14.10 -0.65
CA VAL A 75 -4.82 12.95 -1.51
C VAL A 75 -5.17 11.73 -0.67
N LEU A 76 -4.41 11.46 0.39
CA LEU A 76 -4.68 10.36 1.33
C LEU A 76 -5.96 10.58 2.12
N GLN A 77 -6.28 11.82 2.50
CA GLN A 77 -7.54 12.15 3.17
C GLN A 77 -8.75 11.88 2.26
N GLU A 78 -8.68 12.30 0.99
CA GLU A 78 -9.76 12.02 0.03
C GLU A 78 -9.87 10.52 -0.28
N LEU A 79 -8.74 9.82 -0.32
CA LEU A 79 -8.73 8.36 -0.42
C LEU A 79 -9.39 7.70 0.80
N ALA A 80 -9.17 8.22 2.02
CA ALA A 80 -9.75 7.69 3.24
C ALA A 80 -11.27 7.77 3.22
N LYS A 81 -11.85 8.90 2.79
CA LYS A 81 -13.32 9.05 2.63
C LYS A 81 -13.92 7.99 1.71
N ARG A 82 -13.25 7.71 0.58
CA ARG A 82 -13.67 6.61 -0.32
C ARG A 82 -13.57 5.25 0.35
N HIS A 83 -12.51 4.99 1.12
CA HIS A 83 -12.36 3.73 1.86
C HIS A 83 -13.44 3.56 2.93
N VAL A 84 -13.84 4.63 3.63
CA VAL A 84 -14.99 4.63 4.54
C VAL A 84 -16.26 4.27 3.79
N ALA A 85 -16.52 4.89 2.62
CA ALA A 85 -17.68 4.59 1.79
C ALA A 85 -17.69 3.13 1.28
N TYR A 86 -16.53 2.50 1.12
CA TYR A 86 -16.41 1.08 0.78
C TYR A 86 -16.63 0.14 1.98
N GLY A 87 -16.75 0.67 3.20
CA GLY A 87 -16.89 -0.10 4.43
C GLY A 87 -15.57 -0.54 5.06
N ALA A 88 -14.45 0.09 4.69
CA ALA A 88 -13.17 -0.14 5.36
C ALA A 88 -13.20 0.40 6.80
N LYS A 89 -12.50 -0.30 7.69
CA LYS A 89 -12.36 0.05 9.10
C LYS A 89 -10.88 0.18 9.44
N LYS A 90 -10.56 0.90 10.52
CA LYS A 90 -9.17 1.07 11.02
C LYS A 90 -8.47 -0.29 11.22
N SER A 91 -9.21 -1.31 11.68
CA SER A 91 -8.69 -2.67 11.89
C SER A 91 -8.28 -3.38 10.61
N HIS A 92 -8.82 -3.02 9.45
CA HIS A 92 -8.47 -3.66 8.17
C HIS A 92 -7.08 -3.23 7.66
N PHE A 93 -6.49 -2.16 8.19
CA PHE A 93 -5.18 -1.68 7.72
C PHE A 93 -4.03 -2.61 8.10
N THR A 94 -4.08 -3.25 9.28
CA THR A 94 -3.04 -4.19 9.70
C THR A 94 -2.86 -5.36 8.72
N PRO A 95 -3.90 -6.13 8.35
CA PRO A 95 -3.76 -7.19 7.36
C PRO A 95 -3.38 -6.65 5.97
N VAL A 96 -3.83 -5.46 5.57
CA VAL A 96 -3.45 -4.81 4.31
C VAL A 96 -1.96 -4.47 4.28
N CYS A 97 -1.42 -3.83 5.31
CA CYS A 97 0.00 -3.50 5.40
C CYS A 97 0.87 -4.76 5.40
N ASN A 98 0.45 -5.80 6.14
CA ASN A 98 1.15 -7.09 6.16
C ASN A 98 1.15 -7.77 4.78
N ALA A 99 0.02 -7.73 4.06
CA ALA A 99 -0.08 -8.28 2.71
C ALA A 99 0.80 -7.51 1.71
N LEU A 100 0.86 -6.18 1.80
CA LEU A 100 1.77 -5.36 0.98
C LEU A 100 3.24 -5.70 1.24
N LEU A 101 3.65 -5.79 2.50
CA LEU A 101 5.03 -6.16 2.84
C LEU A 101 5.39 -7.57 2.36
N ASN A 102 4.48 -8.53 2.47
CA ASN A 102 4.70 -9.87 1.93
C ASN A 102 4.80 -9.87 0.40
N THR A 103 3.96 -9.07 -0.27
CA THR A 103 3.98 -8.90 -1.73
C THR A 103 5.32 -8.34 -2.20
N LEU A 104 5.82 -7.31 -1.53
CA LEU A 104 7.13 -6.72 -1.81
C LEU A 104 8.24 -7.74 -1.58
N LYS A 105 8.21 -8.48 -0.47
CA LYS A 105 9.17 -9.55 -0.18
C LYS A 105 9.23 -10.59 -1.31
N LEU A 106 8.07 -11.07 -1.76
CA LEU A 106 8.00 -12.09 -2.82
C LEU A 106 8.36 -11.52 -4.20
N GLY A 107 8.00 -10.27 -4.48
CA GLY A 107 8.27 -9.61 -5.76
C GLY A 107 9.74 -9.20 -5.93
N LEU A 108 10.40 -8.80 -4.85
CA LEU A 108 11.79 -8.31 -4.85
C LEU A 108 12.81 -9.41 -4.58
N GLY A 109 12.43 -10.50 -3.90
CA GLY A 109 13.37 -11.55 -3.50
C GLY A 109 14.51 -10.99 -2.66
N ASP A 110 15.75 -11.22 -3.09
CA ASP A 110 16.97 -10.78 -2.41
C ASP A 110 17.10 -9.24 -2.33
N ALA A 111 16.42 -8.50 -3.21
CA ALA A 111 16.39 -7.03 -3.15
C ALA A 111 15.51 -6.49 -2.00
N PHE A 112 14.73 -7.35 -1.32
CA PHE A 112 13.98 -6.97 -0.12
C PHE A 112 14.86 -6.98 1.13
N THR A 113 15.87 -6.12 1.15
CA THR A 113 16.81 -6.00 2.27
C THR A 113 16.12 -5.46 3.54
N PRO A 114 16.74 -5.59 4.73
CA PRO A 114 16.21 -5.01 5.96
C PRO A 114 15.93 -3.50 5.86
N GLU A 115 16.77 -2.74 5.15
CA GLU A 115 16.63 -1.31 4.94
C GLU A 115 15.44 -0.99 4.02
N VAL A 116 15.28 -1.75 2.93
CA VAL A 116 14.11 -1.64 2.04
C VAL A 116 12.84 -1.93 2.82
N ARG A 117 12.82 -3.01 3.60
CA ARG A 117 11.69 -3.35 4.47
C ARG A 117 11.37 -2.21 5.45
N ALA A 118 12.38 -1.66 6.13
CA ALA A 118 12.19 -0.59 7.10
C ALA A 118 11.62 0.68 6.44
N ALA A 119 12.09 1.03 5.24
CA ALA A 119 11.57 2.17 4.48
C ALA A 119 10.09 1.96 4.10
N TRP A 120 9.73 0.77 3.59
CA TRP A 120 8.33 0.45 3.28
C TRP A 120 7.43 0.42 4.52
N VAL A 121 7.90 -0.10 5.65
CA VAL A 121 7.15 -0.04 6.92
C VAL A 121 6.86 1.41 7.31
N ALA A 122 7.86 2.30 7.21
CA ALA A 122 7.68 3.71 7.53
C ALA A 122 6.64 4.37 6.60
N LEU A 123 6.68 4.10 5.29
CA LEU A 123 5.69 4.59 4.34
C LEU A 123 4.28 4.06 4.66
N LEU A 124 4.14 2.76 4.91
CA LEU A 124 2.85 2.15 5.19
C LEU A 124 2.25 2.65 6.50
N HIS A 125 3.06 2.89 7.53
CA HIS A 125 2.58 3.54 8.75
C HIS A 125 2.10 4.97 8.47
N PHE A 126 2.89 5.78 7.77
CA PHE A 126 2.49 7.14 7.40
C PHE A 126 1.15 7.17 6.65
N VAL A 127 1.00 6.31 5.63
CA VAL A 127 -0.24 6.21 4.85
C VAL A 127 -1.40 5.74 5.71
N ALA A 128 -1.21 4.67 6.49
CA ALA A 128 -2.26 4.10 7.32
C ALA A 128 -2.73 5.08 8.40
N ASP A 129 -1.82 5.77 9.08
CA ASP A 129 -2.15 6.72 10.13
C ASP A 129 -2.91 7.93 9.56
N THR A 130 -2.39 8.53 8.47
CA THR A 130 -3.08 9.63 7.76
C THR A 130 -4.50 9.23 7.35
N MET A 131 -4.69 8.02 6.82
CA MET A 131 -6.02 7.57 6.43
C MET A 131 -6.93 7.29 7.63
N LYS A 132 -6.40 6.68 8.69
CA LYS A 132 -7.17 6.33 9.89
C LYS A 132 -7.65 7.56 10.65
N GLU A 133 -6.93 8.68 10.59
CA GLU A 133 -7.37 9.95 11.20
C GLU A 133 -8.71 10.43 10.63
N GLU A 134 -8.95 10.21 9.35
CA GLU A 134 -10.20 10.57 8.66
C GLU A 134 -11.32 9.52 8.80
N MET A 135 -11.02 8.38 9.43
CA MET A 135 -12.00 7.30 9.58
C MET A 135 -12.77 7.41 10.90
N PRO A 136 -14.09 7.09 10.89
CA PRO A 136 -14.87 6.95 12.11
C PRO A 136 -14.18 6.01 13.12
N ALA A 137 -14.36 6.30 14.40
CA ALA A 137 -13.87 5.48 15.50
C ALA A 137 -14.39 4.04 15.43
#